data_AF-A0A432H6N8-F1
#
_entry.id   AF-A0A432H6N8-F1
#
_cell.length_a   1.000
_cell.length_b   1.000
_cell.length_c   1.000
_cell.angle_alpha   90.00
_cell.angle_beta   90.00
_cell.angle_gamma   90.00
#
_symmetry.space_group_name_H-M   'P 1'
#
loop_
_entity.id
_entity.type
_entity.pdbx_description
1 polymer ?
#
loop_
_entity_poly.entity_id
_entity_poly.type
_entity_poly.pdbx_seq_one_letter_code
_entity_poly.pdbx_strand_id
1 'polypeptide(L)'
;MTSKFQHQLLNEYLTAMCDIISSHHGTIDKFEGDAIIAFWGAPLELPNHATIACYATIEMQQRSVELRKMLLEQNRPLLYTRMGLNSGPVVVGNMGSAERMDYTMMGDVVNLAARLEGANKFYKTYSMISGSTYELTKDDVDSRQLDIIRVVGKKEPVPVHELLARKNETSSEMSGVVEQYLKGLKLYQDKNFADAVKEFEKVLTIDPEDGPSLTYVKRCGMFIETPPEKDWDGVFTFTEKG
;
A
#
# COMPACT_ATOMS: atom_id res chain seq x y z
N MET A 1 -6.82 8.42 28.63
CA MET A 1 -7.55 9.10 27.54
C MET A 1 -8.97 8.56 27.54
N THR A 2 -10.01 9.38 27.65
CA THR A 2 -11.39 8.88 27.76
C THR A 2 -11.90 8.40 26.39
N SER A 3 -12.74 7.36 26.36
CA SER A 3 -13.32 6.75 25.14
C SER A 3 -13.94 7.78 24.18
N LYS A 4 -14.53 8.87 24.72
CA LYS A 4 -15.11 9.97 23.92
C LYS A 4 -14.09 10.69 23.02
N PHE A 5 -12.85 10.89 23.49
CA PHE A 5 -11.80 11.53 22.67
C PHE A 5 -11.31 10.64 21.54
N GLN A 6 -11.28 9.32 21.75
CA GLN A 6 -10.89 8.35 20.72
C GLN A 6 -11.94 8.29 19.60
N HIS A 7 -13.23 8.30 19.96
CA HIS A 7 -14.32 8.31 18.98
C HIS A 7 -14.33 9.60 18.15
N GLN A 8 -14.10 10.76 18.77
CA GLN A 8 -14.05 12.02 18.05
C GLN A 8 -12.86 12.06 17.07
N LEU A 9 -11.67 11.62 17.49
CA LEU A 9 -10.50 11.53 16.62
C LEU A 9 -10.76 10.60 15.42
N LEU A 10 -11.38 9.44 15.66
CA LEU A 10 -11.73 8.51 14.59
C LEU A 10 -12.71 9.15 13.61
N ASN A 11 -13.76 9.82 14.08
CA ASN A 11 -14.73 10.48 13.21
C ASN A 11 -14.10 11.63 12.40
N GLU A 12 -13.22 12.44 13.00
CA GLU A 12 -12.47 13.50 12.31
C GLU A 12 -11.63 12.91 11.17
N TYR A 13 -10.93 11.81 11.44
CA TYR A 13 -10.14 11.09 10.46
C TYR A 13 -10.99 10.47 9.34
N LEU A 14 -12.02 9.68 9.70
CA LEU A 14 -12.90 9.03 8.74
C LEU A 14 -13.59 10.05 7.83
N THR A 15 -14.04 11.18 8.38
CA THR A 15 -14.64 12.27 7.59
C THR A 15 -13.64 12.78 6.56
N ALA A 16 -12.42 13.14 6.98
CA ALA A 16 -11.41 13.69 6.08
C ALA A 16 -11.03 12.72 4.94
N MET A 17 -10.96 11.41 5.22
CA MET A 17 -10.67 10.41 4.19
C MET A 17 -11.86 10.18 3.25
N CYS A 18 -13.08 10.09 3.79
CA CYS A 18 -14.31 9.91 3.01
C CYS A 18 -14.58 11.09 2.06
N ASP A 19 -14.30 12.32 2.50
CA ASP A 19 -14.44 13.52 1.66
C ASP A 19 -13.52 13.43 0.44
N ILE A 20 -12.27 12.98 0.62
CA ILE A 20 -11.30 12.78 -0.48
C ILE A 20 -11.74 11.63 -1.40
N ILE A 21 -12.17 10.49 -0.84
CA ILE A 21 -12.67 9.37 -1.65
C ILE A 21 -13.82 9.84 -2.54
N SER A 22 -14.76 10.58 -1.96
CA SER A 22 -15.94 11.07 -2.68
C SER A 22 -15.59 12.14 -3.73
N SER A 23 -14.65 13.05 -3.43
CA SER A 23 -14.20 14.07 -4.38
C SER A 23 -13.48 13.46 -5.60
N HIS A 24 -12.89 12.29 -5.43
CA HIS A 24 -12.32 11.46 -6.49
C HIS A 24 -13.29 10.39 -7.01
N HIS A 25 -14.61 10.60 -6.90
CA HIS A 25 -15.63 9.70 -7.47
C HIS A 25 -15.59 8.24 -6.96
N GLY A 26 -14.99 8.01 -5.80
CA GLY A 26 -15.00 6.73 -5.12
C GLY A 26 -16.34 6.48 -4.44
N THR A 27 -16.78 5.23 -4.45
CA THR A 27 -17.94 4.77 -3.69
C THR A 27 -17.46 4.15 -2.39
N ILE A 28 -17.88 4.72 -1.26
CA ILE A 28 -17.63 4.15 0.07
C ILE A 28 -18.62 2.99 0.26
N ASP A 29 -18.09 1.78 0.44
CA ASP A 29 -18.86 0.56 0.69
C ASP A 29 -19.29 0.50 2.16
N LYS A 30 -18.30 0.43 3.06
CA LYS A 30 -18.53 0.29 4.50
C LYS A 30 -17.29 0.68 5.32
N PHE A 31 -17.51 0.75 6.63
CA PHE A 31 -16.45 0.83 7.63
C PHE A 31 -16.29 -0.53 8.33
N GLU A 32 -15.06 -0.97 8.52
CA GLU A 32 -14.72 -2.16 9.32
C GLU A 32 -13.77 -1.76 10.45
N GLY A 33 -14.33 -1.46 11.63
CA GLY A 33 -13.54 -0.87 12.72
C GLY A 33 -13.09 0.54 12.36
N ASP A 34 -11.78 0.71 12.19
CA ASP A 34 -11.13 1.94 11.73
C ASP A 34 -10.79 1.94 10.23
N ALA A 35 -11.07 0.83 9.53
CA ALA A 35 -10.83 0.71 8.10
C ALA A 35 -11.98 1.30 7.27
N ILE A 36 -11.62 1.92 6.15
CA ILE A 36 -12.56 2.38 5.13
C ILE A 36 -12.44 1.44 3.93
N ILE A 37 -13.57 0.86 3.52
CA ILE A 37 -13.64 0.07 2.29
C ILE A 37 -14.33 0.92 1.23
N ALA A 38 -13.64 1.12 0.12
CA ALA A 38 -14.12 1.91 -1.00
C ALA A 38 -13.70 1.29 -2.34
N PHE A 39 -14.41 1.63 -3.41
CA PHE A 39 -14.12 1.17 -4.75
C PHE A 39 -14.45 2.24 -5.82
N TRP A 40 -13.89 2.05 -7.00
CA TRP A 40 -14.09 2.93 -8.16
C TRP A 40 -14.55 2.10 -9.36
N GLY A 41 -15.36 2.70 -10.23
CA GLY A 41 -15.90 2.04 -11.44
C GLY A 41 -17.27 1.39 -11.29
N ALA A 42 -17.93 1.59 -10.13
CA ALA A 42 -19.35 1.29 -9.94
C ALA A 42 -19.95 2.29 -8.91
N PRO A 43 -21.26 2.59 -8.95
CA PRO A 43 -22.28 2.10 -9.90
C PRO A 43 -22.13 2.67 -11.30
N LEU A 44 -21.42 3.79 -11.44
CA LEU A 44 -21.09 4.38 -12.74
C LEU A 44 -19.74 3.85 -13.21
N GLU A 45 -19.69 3.50 -14.50
CA GLU A 45 -18.47 3.05 -15.14
C GLU A 45 -17.43 4.19 -15.15
N LEU A 46 -16.20 3.87 -14.80
CA LEU A 46 -15.08 4.81 -14.74
C LEU A 46 -13.87 4.17 -15.42
N PRO A 47 -13.61 4.43 -16.72
CA PRO A 47 -12.54 3.77 -17.46
C PRO A 47 -11.15 3.95 -16.85
N ASN A 48 -10.89 5.12 -16.26
CA ASN A 48 -9.65 5.47 -15.56
C ASN A 48 -9.73 5.27 -14.03
N HIS A 49 -10.59 4.35 -13.56
CA HIS A 49 -10.80 4.09 -12.13
C HIS A 49 -9.51 3.86 -11.34
N ALA A 50 -8.55 3.12 -11.92
CA ALA A 50 -7.28 2.82 -11.25
C ALA A 50 -6.47 4.11 -10.99
N THR A 51 -6.34 4.97 -11.99
CA THR A 51 -5.62 6.25 -11.89
C THR A 51 -6.26 7.16 -10.85
N ILE A 52 -7.59 7.29 -10.88
CA ILE A 52 -8.34 8.12 -9.92
C ILE A 52 -8.24 7.58 -8.50
N ALA A 53 -8.30 6.25 -8.31
CA ALA A 53 -8.08 5.64 -7.00
C ALA A 53 -6.66 5.90 -6.47
N CYS A 54 -5.63 5.85 -7.33
CA CYS A 54 -4.27 6.21 -6.95
C CYS A 54 -4.15 7.69 -6.57
N TYR A 55 -4.80 8.61 -7.30
CA TYR A 55 -4.79 10.03 -6.95
C TYR A 55 -5.47 10.32 -5.62
N ALA A 56 -6.62 9.69 -5.36
CA ALA A 56 -7.28 9.76 -4.05
C ALA A 56 -6.36 9.27 -2.94
N THR A 57 -5.65 8.16 -3.17
CA THR A 57 -4.70 7.57 -2.22
C THR A 57 -3.54 8.51 -1.89
N ILE A 58 -2.95 9.12 -2.91
CA ILE A 58 -1.88 10.12 -2.73
C ILE A 58 -2.38 11.31 -1.91
N GLU A 59 -3.56 11.83 -2.22
CA GLU A 59 -4.17 12.95 -1.49
C GLU A 59 -4.52 12.58 -0.05
N MET A 60 -5.05 11.38 0.20
CA MET A 60 -5.33 10.89 1.55
C MET A 60 -4.04 10.73 2.40
N GLN A 61 -2.93 10.31 1.79
CA GLN A 61 -1.63 10.26 2.47
C GLN A 61 -1.09 11.65 2.80
N GLN A 62 -1.18 12.59 1.85
CA GLN A 62 -0.83 14.01 2.09
C GLN A 62 -1.68 14.59 3.22
N ARG A 63 -2.99 14.34 3.20
CA ARG A 63 -3.90 14.75 4.27
C ARG A 63 -3.55 14.12 5.61
N SER A 64 -3.13 12.86 5.62
CA SER A 64 -2.67 12.18 6.83
C SER A 64 -1.40 12.81 7.41
N VAL A 65 -0.48 13.30 6.57
CA VAL A 65 0.70 14.07 7.02
C VAL A 65 0.27 15.38 7.69
N GLU A 66 -0.66 16.12 7.09
CA GLU A 66 -1.20 17.36 7.66
C GLU A 66 -1.91 17.11 9.01
N LEU A 67 -2.76 16.09 9.07
CA LEU A 67 -3.46 15.71 10.29
C LEU A 67 -2.47 15.35 11.39
N ARG A 68 -1.40 14.60 11.10
CA ARG A 68 -0.35 14.31 12.09
C ARG A 68 0.30 15.56 12.65
N LYS A 69 0.60 16.57 11.82
CA LYS A 69 1.16 17.85 12.29
C LYS A 69 0.20 18.56 13.25
N MET A 70 -1.08 18.67 12.87
CA MET A 70 -2.11 19.27 13.72
C MET A 70 -2.29 18.51 15.04
N LEU A 71 -2.32 17.17 15.00
CA LEU A 71 -2.46 16.34 16.20
C LEU A 71 -1.26 16.48 17.13
N LEU A 72 -0.05 16.58 16.58
CA LEU A 72 1.17 16.81 17.35
C LEU A 72 1.10 18.14 18.11
N GLU A 73 0.73 19.23 17.43
CA GLU A 73 0.57 20.57 18.04
C GLU A 73 -0.48 20.57 19.16
N GLN A 74 -1.51 19.74 19.02
CA GLN A 74 -2.59 19.58 20.01
C GLN A 74 -2.25 18.58 21.12
N ASN A 75 -1.04 17.99 21.14
CA ASN A 75 -0.66 16.89 22.03
C ASN A 75 -1.65 15.71 22.01
N ARG A 76 -2.21 15.41 20.83
CA ARG A 76 -3.11 14.29 20.57
C ARG A 76 -2.33 13.11 19.97
N PRO A 77 -2.86 11.87 20.07
CA PRO A 77 -2.25 10.71 19.43
C PRO A 77 -2.09 10.91 17.92
N LEU A 78 -0.95 10.50 17.38
CA LEU A 78 -0.68 10.54 15.95
C LEU A 78 -1.35 9.36 15.24
N LEU A 79 -1.84 9.60 14.03
CA LEU A 79 -2.48 8.59 13.19
C LEU A 79 -1.60 8.26 11.99
N TYR A 80 -1.49 6.97 11.70
CA TYR A 80 -0.77 6.44 10.55
C TYR A 80 -1.70 5.50 9.80
N THR A 81 -1.91 5.78 8.52
CA THR A 81 -2.83 5.01 7.69
C THR A 81 -2.07 4.26 6.63
N ARG A 82 -2.26 2.96 6.58
CA ARG A 82 -1.82 2.12 5.47
C ARG A 82 -2.98 1.93 4.51
N MET A 83 -2.66 1.86 3.22
CA MET A 83 -3.64 1.74 2.13
C MET A 83 -3.16 0.65 1.17
N GLY A 84 -4.09 -0.21 0.76
CA GLY A 84 -3.86 -1.29 -0.18
C GLY A 84 -4.84 -1.20 -1.34
N LEU A 85 -4.31 -1.18 -2.57
CA LEU A 85 -5.12 -1.02 -3.78
C LEU A 85 -4.90 -2.20 -4.72
N ASN A 86 -5.98 -2.69 -5.29
CA ASN A 86 -5.95 -3.75 -6.29
C ASN A 86 -7.01 -3.52 -7.36
N SER A 87 -6.66 -3.80 -8.61
CA SER A 87 -7.54 -3.65 -9.78
C SER A 87 -7.84 -5.01 -10.38
N GLY A 88 -9.11 -5.24 -10.71
CA GLY A 88 -9.56 -6.48 -11.31
C GLY A 88 -11.08 -6.62 -11.31
N PRO A 89 -11.62 -7.70 -11.91
CA PRO A 89 -13.05 -7.93 -11.97
C PRO A 89 -13.63 -8.20 -10.58
N VAL A 90 -14.72 -7.51 -10.26
CA VAL A 90 -15.49 -7.67 -9.02
C VAL A 90 -16.98 -7.75 -9.34
N VAL A 91 -17.75 -8.40 -8.48
CA VAL A 91 -19.21 -8.35 -8.53
C VAL A 91 -19.67 -7.26 -7.58
N VAL A 92 -20.41 -6.27 -8.09
CA VAL A 92 -20.97 -5.18 -7.30
C VAL A 92 -22.49 -5.22 -7.39
N GLY A 93 -23.17 -5.04 -6.26
CA GLY A 93 -24.63 -4.99 -6.24
C GLY A 93 -25.20 -4.91 -4.83
N ASN A 94 -26.52 -4.84 -4.75
CA ASN A 94 -27.23 -4.95 -3.48
C ASN A 94 -27.14 -6.41 -3.01
N MET A 95 -26.53 -6.63 -1.84
CA MET A 95 -26.34 -7.95 -1.25
C MET A 95 -26.77 -7.92 0.22
N GLY A 96 -27.40 -9.00 0.68
CA GLY A 96 -27.88 -9.09 2.06
C GLY A 96 -29.13 -9.95 2.20
N SER A 97 -29.80 -9.81 3.33
CA SER A 97 -31.10 -10.46 3.57
C SER A 97 -32.24 -9.61 3.03
N ALA A 98 -33.45 -10.17 2.98
CA ALA A 98 -34.64 -9.42 2.58
C ALA A 98 -34.89 -8.15 3.42
N GLU A 99 -34.40 -8.11 4.66
CA GLU A 99 -34.59 -7.01 5.61
C GLU A 99 -33.42 -6.02 5.65
N ARG A 100 -32.25 -6.41 5.17
CA ARG A 100 -31.04 -5.58 5.19
C ARG A 100 -30.17 -5.88 3.98
N MET A 101 -30.11 -4.90 3.09
CA MET A 101 -29.31 -4.95 1.87
C MET A 101 -28.26 -3.84 1.92
N ASP A 102 -27.01 -4.20 1.63
CA ASP A 102 -25.90 -3.27 1.49
C ASP A 102 -25.43 -3.28 0.02
N TYR A 103 -25.15 -2.10 -0.55
CA TYR A 103 -24.55 -2.01 -1.88
C TYR A 103 -23.04 -2.22 -1.76
N THR A 104 -22.56 -3.42 -2.10
CA THR A 104 -21.20 -3.86 -1.76
C THR A 104 -20.54 -4.59 -2.92
N MET A 105 -19.23 -4.84 -2.76
CA MET A 105 -18.41 -5.58 -3.71
C MET A 105 -17.97 -6.93 -3.15
N MET A 106 -17.94 -7.96 -4.00
CA MET A 106 -17.42 -9.29 -3.67
C MET A 106 -16.45 -9.80 -4.74
N GLY A 107 -15.42 -10.50 -4.27
CA GLY A 107 -14.46 -11.19 -5.12
C GLY A 107 -13.08 -11.27 -4.46
N ASP A 108 -12.23 -12.18 -4.96
CA ASP A 108 -10.86 -12.33 -4.47
C ASP A 108 -10.02 -11.05 -4.70
N VAL A 109 -10.38 -10.25 -5.70
CA VAL A 109 -9.78 -8.93 -5.97
C VAL A 109 -9.92 -7.98 -4.77
N VAL A 110 -11.07 -8.01 -4.08
CA VAL A 110 -11.33 -7.18 -2.89
C VAL A 110 -10.45 -7.63 -1.72
N ASN A 111 -10.37 -8.94 -1.50
CA ASN A 111 -9.55 -9.52 -0.45
C ASN A 111 -8.05 -9.24 -0.64
N LEU A 112 -7.58 -9.19 -1.89
CA LEU A 112 -6.19 -8.83 -2.17
C LEU A 112 -5.89 -7.38 -1.75
N ALA A 113 -6.77 -6.41 -2.02
CA ALA A 113 -6.56 -5.02 -1.58
C ALA A 113 -6.35 -4.93 -0.05
N ALA A 114 -7.21 -5.59 0.74
CA ALA A 114 -7.07 -5.65 2.20
C ALA A 114 -5.75 -6.32 2.64
N ARG A 115 -5.30 -7.36 1.94
CA ARG A 115 -4.00 -8.00 2.23
C ARG A 115 -2.82 -7.09 1.91
N LEU A 116 -2.92 -6.25 0.87
CA LEU A 116 -1.89 -5.26 0.54
C LEU A 116 -1.82 -4.15 1.57
N GLU A 117 -2.95 -3.72 2.14
CA GLU A 117 -2.94 -2.79 3.28
C GLU A 117 -2.06 -3.33 4.42
N GLY A 118 -2.32 -4.56 4.88
CA GLY A 118 -1.51 -5.19 5.91
C GLY A 118 -0.05 -5.42 5.50
N ALA A 119 0.20 -5.74 4.22
CA ALA A 119 1.54 -6.01 3.70
C ALA A 119 2.49 -4.80 3.81
N ASN A 120 1.96 -3.58 3.78
CA ASN A 120 2.74 -2.35 3.99
C ASN A 120 3.59 -2.41 5.27
N LYS A 121 3.12 -3.07 6.33
CA LYS A 121 3.84 -3.20 7.61
C LYS A 121 5.22 -3.85 7.44
N PHE A 122 5.35 -4.82 6.55
CA PHE A 122 6.62 -5.55 6.33
C PHE A 122 7.65 -4.73 5.55
N TYR A 123 7.20 -3.72 4.81
CA TYR A 123 8.06 -2.79 4.08
C TYR A 123 8.11 -1.41 4.73
N LYS A 124 7.39 -1.21 5.85
CA LYS A 124 7.17 0.08 6.51
C LYS A 124 6.69 1.19 5.55
N THR A 125 5.92 0.82 4.53
CA THR A 125 5.30 1.76 3.59
C THR A 125 3.90 2.15 4.07
N TYR A 126 3.25 3.09 3.37
CA TYR A 126 1.88 3.50 3.69
C TYR A 126 0.88 3.30 2.54
N SER A 127 1.34 3.15 1.30
CA SER A 127 0.47 2.96 0.14
C SER A 127 1.03 1.91 -0.78
N MET A 128 0.36 0.76 -0.84
CA MET A 128 0.76 -0.36 -1.67
C MET A 128 -0.28 -0.62 -2.76
N ILE A 129 0.18 -0.70 -4.01
CA ILE A 129 -0.64 -1.06 -5.16
C ILE A 129 -0.20 -2.43 -5.68
N SER A 130 -1.17 -3.23 -6.13
CA SER A 130 -0.90 -4.47 -6.86
C SER A 130 -0.22 -4.20 -8.20
N GLY A 131 0.42 -5.22 -8.78
CA GLY A 131 0.95 -5.17 -10.14
C GLY A 131 -0.12 -4.87 -11.19
N SER A 132 -1.36 -5.37 -11.02
CA SER A 132 -2.44 -5.06 -11.97
C SER A 132 -2.86 -3.60 -11.90
N THR A 133 -2.90 -3.00 -10.72
CA THR A 133 -3.12 -1.56 -10.56
C THR A 133 -1.98 -0.76 -11.16
N TYR A 134 -0.73 -1.14 -10.90
CA TYR A 134 0.45 -0.49 -11.47
C TYR A 134 0.42 -0.49 -13.01
N GLU A 135 0.12 -1.62 -13.65
CA GLU A 135 0.09 -1.69 -15.12
C GLU A 135 -0.96 -0.75 -15.74
N LEU A 136 -2.07 -0.51 -15.04
CA LEU A 136 -3.11 0.43 -15.47
C LEU A 136 -2.74 1.90 -15.24
N THR A 137 -1.76 2.20 -14.38
CA THR A 137 -1.46 3.56 -13.93
C THR A 137 -0.01 4.01 -14.13
N LYS A 138 0.87 3.16 -14.67
CA LYS A 138 2.33 3.42 -14.79
C LYS A 138 2.70 4.71 -15.54
N ASP A 139 1.82 5.20 -16.40
CA ASP A 139 1.98 6.45 -17.14
C ASP A 139 1.44 7.67 -16.37
N ASP A 140 0.63 7.46 -15.33
CA ASP A 140 -0.04 8.49 -14.53
C ASP A 140 0.57 8.69 -13.13
N VAL A 141 1.27 7.69 -12.61
CA VAL A 141 1.84 7.73 -11.26
C VAL A 141 3.32 7.36 -11.23
N ASP A 142 4.01 7.89 -10.22
CA ASP A 142 5.32 7.41 -9.83
C ASP A 142 5.15 6.34 -8.75
N SER A 143 5.91 5.26 -8.88
CA SER A 143 5.91 4.16 -7.92
C SER A 143 7.28 3.51 -7.83
N ARG A 144 7.51 2.78 -6.75
CA ARG A 144 8.69 1.93 -6.55
C ARG A 144 8.25 0.48 -6.48
N GLN A 145 8.81 -0.39 -7.31
CA GLN A 145 8.61 -1.84 -7.16
C GLN A 145 9.14 -2.26 -5.78
N LEU A 146 8.34 -2.96 -4.98
CA LEU A 146 8.76 -3.42 -3.65
C LEU A 146 9.20 -4.88 -3.67
N ASP A 147 8.40 -5.76 -4.26
CA ASP A 147 8.61 -7.20 -4.19
C ASP A 147 7.66 -7.96 -5.12
N ILE A 148 7.83 -9.28 -5.16
CA ILE A 148 6.82 -10.23 -5.58
C ILE A 148 6.47 -11.08 -4.35
N ILE A 149 5.22 -11.00 -3.88
CA ILE A 149 4.80 -11.60 -2.61
C ILE A 149 3.71 -12.64 -2.79
N ARG A 150 3.67 -13.62 -1.88
CA ARG A 150 2.48 -14.42 -1.59
C ARG A 150 1.85 -13.94 -0.30
N VAL A 151 0.61 -13.51 -0.41
CA VAL A 151 -0.21 -13.09 0.72
C VAL A 151 -1.01 -14.26 1.28
N VAL A 152 -1.32 -14.22 2.58
CA VAL A 152 -2.04 -15.31 3.26
C VAL A 152 -3.33 -15.69 2.53
N GLY A 153 -3.42 -16.96 2.15
CA GLY A 153 -4.58 -17.52 1.45
C GLY A 153 -4.60 -17.35 -0.07
N LYS A 154 -3.50 -16.88 -0.68
CA LYS A 154 -3.32 -16.83 -2.14
C LYS A 154 -2.02 -17.54 -2.53
N LYS A 155 -2.05 -18.41 -3.54
CA LYS A 155 -0.87 -19.18 -3.99
C LYS A 155 -0.08 -18.45 -5.06
N GLU A 156 -0.79 -17.68 -5.87
CA GLU A 156 -0.25 -16.91 -6.97
C GLU A 156 0.62 -15.76 -6.43
N PRO A 157 1.87 -15.62 -6.88
CA PRO A 157 2.69 -14.47 -6.58
C PRO A 157 2.07 -13.19 -7.12
N VAL A 158 2.15 -12.11 -6.35
CA VAL A 158 1.62 -10.79 -6.70
C VAL A 158 2.78 -9.80 -6.68
N PRO A 159 3.15 -9.21 -7.83
CA PRO A 159 4.03 -8.05 -7.85
C PRO A 159 3.38 -6.91 -7.08
N VAL A 160 4.14 -6.20 -6.26
CA VAL A 160 3.64 -5.09 -5.45
C VAL A 160 4.55 -3.89 -5.55
N HIS A 161 3.94 -2.71 -5.58
CA HIS A 161 4.62 -1.43 -5.69
C HIS A 161 4.17 -0.50 -4.58
N GLU A 162 5.08 0.35 -4.13
CA GLU A 162 4.77 1.51 -3.32
C GLU A 162 4.31 2.64 -4.23
N LEU A 163 3.13 3.20 -3.96
CA LEU A 163 2.63 4.38 -4.65
C LEU A 163 3.24 5.63 -4.01
N LEU A 164 3.94 6.45 -4.81
CA LEU A 164 4.70 7.60 -4.30
C LEU A 164 3.98 8.93 -4.53
N ALA A 165 3.73 9.25 -5.80
CA ALA A 165 3.19 10.52 -6.21
C ALA A 165 2.51 10.39 -7.58
N ARG A 166 1.92 11.49 -8.07
CA ARG A 166 1.53 11.57 -9.47
C ARG A 166 2.78 11.58 -10.35
N LYS A 167 2.61 11.31 -11.63
CA LYS A 167 3.73 11.21 -12.56
C LYS A 167 4.61 12.46 -12.51
N ASN A 168 5.91 12.27 -12.33
CA ASN A 168 6.92 13.32 -12.26
C ASN A 168 6.74 14.31 -11.09
N GLU A 169 5.98 13.94 -10.06
CA GLU A 169 5.82 14.75 -8.84
C GLU A 169 6.59 14.18 -7.64
N THR A 170 7.29 13.05 -7.82
CA THR A 170 8.20 12.52 -6.79
C THR A 170 9.37 13.48 -6.56
N SER A 171 9.74 13.75 -5.31
CA SER A 171 10.86 14.65 -5.01
C SER A 171 12.19 14.12 -5.57
N SER A 172 13.17 15.01 -5.77
CA SER A 172 14.51 14.62 -6.23
C SER A 172 15.20 13.65 -5.27
N GLU A 173 15.03 13.87 -3.97
CA GLU A 173 15.59 13.02 -2.92
C GLU A 173 15.00 11.61 -3.00
N MET A 174 13.66 11.51 -3.05
CA MET A 174 12.98 10.22 -3.14
C MET A 174 13.27 9.53 -4.49
N SER A 175 13.38 10.28 -5.59
CA SER A 175 13.78 9.71 -6.88
C SER A 175 15.17 9.07 -6.83
N GLY A 176 16.12 9.70 -6.14
CA GLY A 176 17.45 9.14 -5.89
C GLY A 176 17.41 7.89 -5.00
N VAL A 177 16.57 7.89 -3.95
CA VAL A 177 16.30 6.71 -3.12
C VAL A 177 15.78 5.55 -3.97
N VAL A 178 14.78 5.80 -4.82
CA VAL A 178 14.17 4.77 -5.69
C VAL A 178 15.19 4.21 -6.68
N GLU A 179 15.94 5.06 -7.38
CA GLU A 179 16.94 4.61 -8.36
C GLU A 179 18.00 3.72 -7.71
N GLN A 180 18.50 4.13 -6.55
CA GLN A 180 19.52 3.40 -5.80
C GLN A 180 18.97 2.09 -5.23
N TYR A 181 17.75 2.11 -4.71
CA TYR A 181 17.04 0.93 -4.22
C TYR A 181 16.85 -0.12 -5.32
N LEU A 182 16.46 0.29 -6.54
CA LEU A 182 16.21 -0.64 -7.64
C LEU A 182 17.48 -1.40 -8.09
N LYS A 183 18.67 -0.81 -7.91
CA LYS A 183 19.95 -1.51 -8.13
C LYS A 183 20.13 -2.66 -7.13
N GLY A 184 19.82 -2.42 -5.86
CA GLY A 184 19.83 -3.46 -4.81
C GLY A 184 18.79 -4.54 -5.06
N LEU A 185 17.56 -4.15 -5.44
CA LEU A 185 16.50 -5.10 -5.75
C LEU A 185 16.88 -6.02 -6.91
N LYS A 186 17.52 -5.49 -7.96
CA LYS A 186 18.01 -6.28 -9.09
C LYS A 186 19.06 -7.31 -8.66
N LEU A 187 20.03 -6.90 -7.84
CA LEU A 187 21.05 -7.82 -7.30
C LEU A 187 20.44 -8.91 -6.40
N TYR A 188 19.44 -8.55 -5.58
CA TYR A 188 18.70 -9.51 -4.77
C TYR A 188 17.99 -10.55 -5.65
N GLN A 189 17.32 -10.13 -6.72
CA GLN A 189 16.65 -11.03 -7.67
C GLN A 189 17.65 -11.97 -8.38
N ASP A 190 18.84 -11.47 -8.67
CA ASP A 190 19.94 -12.25 -9.26
C ASP A 190 20.68 -13.12 -8.20
N LYS A 191 20.16 -13.20 -6.97
CA LYS A 191 20.71 -13.94 -5.82
C LYS A 191 22.12 -13.48 -5.39
N ASN A 192 22.53 -12.27 -5.79
CA ASN A 192 23.76 -11.65 -5.33
C ASN A 192 23.49 -10.83 -4.06
N PHE A 193 23.23 -11.54 -2.96
CA PHE A 193 22.81 -10.92 -1.70
C PHE A 193 23.86 -10.01 -1.07
N ALA A 194 25.14 -10.36 -1.17
CA ALA A 194 26.22 -9.57 -0.59
C ALA A 194 26.35 -8.18 -1.25
N ASP A 195 26.25 -8.12 -2.58
CA ASP A 195 26.27 -6.83 -3.27
C ASP A 195 24.93 -6.09 -3.15
N ALA A 196 23.81 -6.82 -3.08
CA ALA A 196 22.51 -6.21 -2.82
C ALA A 196 22.51 -5.43 -1.49
N VAL A 197 23.07 -6.00 -0.41
CA VAL A 197 23.22 -5.29 0.88
C VAL A 197 23.94 -3.96 0.71
N LYS A 198 25.05 -3.93 -0.02
CA LYS A 198 25.82 -2.68 -0.23
C LYS A 198 24.99 -1.63 -0.95
N GLU A 199 24.19 -2.02 -1.94
CA GLU A 199 23.32 -1.07 -2.65
C GLU A 199 22.17 -0.55 -1.76
N PHE A 200 21.60 -1.38 -0.89
CA PHE A 200 20.59 -0.94 0.08
C PHE A 200 21.20 -0.08 1.19
N GLU A 201 22.41 -0.37 1.66
CA GLU A 201 23.11 0.48 2.63
C GLU A 201 23.39 1.89 2.07
N LYS A 202 23.67 2.00 0.76
CA LYS A 202 23.75 3.31 0.07
C LYS A 202 22.40 4.04 0.04
N VAL A 203 21.27 3.34 0.00
CA VAL A 203 19.96 3.99 0.17
C VAL A 203 19.85 4.55 1.59
N LEU A 204 20.26 3.78 2.60
CA LEU A 204 20.19 4.16 4.01
C LEU A 204 21.12 5.31 4.40
N THR A 205 22.10 5.67 3.57
CA THR A 205 22.84 6.93 3.75
C THR A 205 22.08 8.16 3.25
N ILE A 206 21.12 7.97 2.33
CA ILE A 206 20.24 9.02 1.79
C ILE A 206 18.99 9.16 2.68
N ASP A 207 18.35 8.03 2.98
CA ASP A 207 17.19 7.94 3.87
C ASP A 207 17.38 6.78 4.88
N PRO A 208 17.86 7.08 6.11
CA PRO A 208 18.10 6.08 7.14
C PRO A 208 16.86 5.28 7.57
N GLU A 209 15.67 5.82 7.34
CA GLU A 209 14.40 5.20 7.75
C GLU A 209 13.69 4.50 6.58
N ASP A 210 14.33 4.41 5.39
CA ASP A 210 13.73 3.76 4.22
C ASP A 210 13.38 2.29 4.52
N GLY A 211 12.08 2.08 4.69
CA GLY A 211 11.51 0.81 5.10
C GLY A 211 11.87 -0.36 4.19
N PRO A 212 11.68 -0.24 2.87
CA PRO A 212 12.02 -1.30 1.92
C PRO A 212 13.50 -1.67 2.00
N SER A 213 14.42 -0.71 2.01
CA SER A 213 15.86 -1.00 2.11
C SER A 213 16.22 -1.72 3.41
N LEU A 214 15.68 -1.28 4.55
CA LEU A 214 15.87 -1.98 5.84
C LEU A 214 15.38 -3.43 5.79
N THR A 215 14.23 -3.67 5.16
CA THR A 215 13.68 -5.02 4.98
C THR A 215 14.59 -5.89 4.15
N TYR A 216 15.14 -5.37 3.06
CA TYR A 216 16.04 -6.13 2.20
C TYR A 216 17.43 -6.33 2.80
N VAL A 217 18.00 -5.39 3.54
CA VAL A 217 19.26 -5.60 4.27
C VAL A 217 19.12 -6.79 5.23
N LYS A 218 18.05 -6.81 6.03
CA LYS A 218 17.77 -7.92 6.93
C LYS A 218 17.59 -9.24 6.17
N ARG A 219 16.83 -9.22 5.07
CA ARG A 219 16.53 -10.42 4.28
C ARG A 219 17.76 -10.99 3.58
N CYS A 220 18.56 -10.15 2.93
CA CYS A 220 19.83 -10.54 2.33
C CYS A 220 20.77 -11.13 3.37
N GLY A 221 20.87 -10.54 4.57
CA GLY A 221 21.67 -11.08 5.66
C GLY A 221 21.27 -12.52 6.02
N MET A 222 19.97 -12.78 6.17
CA MET A 222 19.46 -14.15 6.40
C MET A 222 19.85 -15.11 5.27
N PHE A 223 19.76 -14.68 4.01
CA PHE A 223 20.10 -15.53 2.85
C PHE A 223 21.60 -15.73 2.62
N ILE A 224 22.45 -14.85 3.15
CA ILE A 224 23.91 -15.06 3.16
C ILE A 224 24.26 -16.15 4.17
N GLU A 225 23.65 -16.12 5.36
CA GLU A 225 23.88 -17.12 6.40
C GLU A 225 23.22 -18.46 6.07
N THR A 226 21.99 -18.42 5.55
CA THR A 226 21.18 -19.57 5.19
C THR A 226 20.64 -19.39 3.77
N PRO A 227 21.37 -19.84 2.75
CA PRO A 227 20.94 -19.71 1.36
C PRO A 227 19.55 -20.31 1.12
N PRO A 228 18.72 -19.67 0.28
CA PRO A 228 17.41 -20.21 -0.05
C PRO A 228 17.54 -21.56 -0.76
N GLU A 229 16.48 -22.37 -0.67
CA GLU A 229 16.40 -23.67 -1.35
C GLU A 229 16.62 -23.52 -2.86
N LYS A 230 17.11 -24.58 -3.52
CA LYS A 230 17.49 -24.52 -4.95
C LYS A 230 16.32 -24.16 -5.86
N ASP A 231 15.12 -24.55 -5.48
CA ASP A 231 13.84 -24.32 -6.14
C ASP A 231 13.10 -23.06 -5.63
N TRP A 232 13.74 -22.25 -4.80
CA TRP A 232 13.17 -20.97 -4.38
C TRP A 232 12.95 -20.07 -5.60
N ASP A 233 11.70 -19.68 -5.77
CA ASP A 233 11.16 -18.93 -6.90
C ASP A 233 11.30 -17.41 -6.77
N GLY A 234 12.05 -16.94 -5.77
CA GLY A 234 12.30 -15.52 -5.53
C GLY A 234 11.15 -14.79 -4.83
N VAL A 235 10.07 -15.49 -4.47
CA VAL A 235 8.85 -14.87 -3.92
C VAL A 235 8.88 -14.94 -2.40
N PHE A 236 8.56 -13.82 -1.75
CA PHE A 236 8.44 -13.78 -0.30
C PHE A 236 7.02 -14.20 0.14
N THR A 237 6.91 -15.17 1.04
CA THR A 237 5.61 -15.69 1.51
C THR A 237 5.32 -15.19 2.91
N PHE A 238 4.23 -14.43 3.08
CA PHE A 238 3.75 -14.04 4.39
C PHE A 238 2.98 -15.18 5.06
N THR A 239 3.41 -15.57 6.25
CA THR A 239 2.77 -16.62 7.07
C THR A 239 1.74 -16.09 8.06
N GLU A 240 1.72 -14.77 8.28
CA GLU A 240 0.80 -14.07 9.18
C GLU A 240 0.11 -12.92 8.46
N LYS A 241 -1.13 -12.60 8.87
CA LYS A 241 -1.81 -11.37 8.43
C LYS A 241 -1.13 -10.20 9.15
N GLY A 242 -0.73 -9.17 8.39
CA GLY A 242 -0.02 -7.98 8.88
C GLY A 242 -0.75 -7.24 9.98
#